data_AF-A0A920DIX9-F1
#
_entry.id   AF-A0A920DIX9-F1
#
_cell.length_a   1.000
_cell.length_b   1.000
_cell.length_c   1.000
_cell.angle_alpha   90.00
_cell.angle_beta   90.00
_cell.angle_gamma   90.00
#
_symmetry.space_group_name_H-M   'P 1'
#
loop_
_entity.id
_entity.type
_entity.pdbx_description
1 polymer ?
#
loop_
_entity_poly.entity_id
_entity_poly.type
_entity_poly.pdbx_seq_one_letter_code
_entity_poly.pdbx_strand_id
1 'polypeptide(L)'
;MIQSLKHFIRKITYKYSDDELSLRETDSIELYWWRDKPNLGDSLNKDLISKLSGKPVVWTKNNSNKQFYTAVGSVIQEINDHAVVWGSGLISDKSRPVFPPKAILAVRGPLTHHRLEKLGISTPKVYGDPALLLSKFYKAKTKKKYKIGIIPHFIDKNSLNLQKRLPETMKIIDIQETNVQKFIDSINECENVLSSSLHGMIIADAFRIPSARVSFSDKIVGGDFKFHDYCLSVNREELIRPLICQKRF
;
A
#
# COMPACT_ATOMS: atom_id res chain seq x y z
N MET A 1 -53.50 21.40 -23.61
CA MET A 1 -54.02 20.03 -23.77
C MET A 1 -52.98 18.94 -23.46
N ILE A 2 -51.72 19.06 -23.90
CA ILE A 2 -50.66 18.06 -23.59
C ILE A 2 -50.18 18.14 -22.12
N GLN A 3 -50.19 19.32 -21.49
CA GLN A 3 -49.79 19.46 -20.08
C GLN A 3 -50.81 18.93 -19.07
N SER A 4 -52.12 19.02 -19.37
CA SER A 4 -53.16 18.43 -18.50
C SER A 4 -53.16 16.90 -18.56
N LEU A 5 -52.78 16.31 -19.71
CA LEU A 5 -52.64 14.87 -19.89
C LEU A 5 -51.47 14.31 -19.05
N LYS A 6 -50.32 15.02 -18.98
CA LYS A 6 -49.19 14.64 -18.11
C LYS A 6 -49.56 14.66 -16.63
N HIS A 7 -50.37 15.62 -16.20
CA HIS A 7 -50.77 15.74 -14.79
C HIS A 7 -51.81 14.66 -14.40
N PHE A 8 -52.66 14.26 -15.34
CA PHE A 8 -53.63 13.19 -15.16
C PHE A 8 -52.96 11.81 -15.11
N ILE A 9 -52.01 11.51 -16.01
CA ILE A 9 -51.25 10.24 -16.01
C ILE A 9 -50.46 10.06 -14.70
N ARG A 10 -49.85 11.14 -14.19
CA ARG A 10 -49.08 11.12 -12.93
C ARG A 10 -49.95 10.89 -11.68
N LYS A 11 -51.27 11.13 -11.76
CA LYS A 11 -52.22 10.88 -10.67
C LYS A 11 -52.76 9.44 -10.64
N ILE A 12 -52.63 8.69 -11.74
CA ILE A 12 -53.25 7.37 -11.92
C ILE A 12 -52.25 6.23 -11.69
N THR A 13 -50.95 6.50 -11.78
CA THR A 13 -49.91 5.53 -11.37
C THR A 13 -49.76 5.52 -9.85
N TYR A 14 -50.24 4.42 -9.28
CA TYR A 14 -50.40 4.07 -7.87
C TYR A 14 -49.26 4.40 -6.90
N LYS A 15 -49.68 4.69 -5.66
CA LYS A 15 -48.90 4.73 -4.41
C LYS A 15 -48.19 3.39 -4.15
N TYR A 16 -46.89 3.45 -3.90
CA TYR A 16 -46.22 2.55 -2.96
C TYR A 16 -45.59 3.39 -1.85
N SER A 17 -45.54 2.77 -0.67
CA SER A 17 -44.98 3.24 0.59
C SER A 17 -43.56 3.78 0.45
N ASP A 18 -43.15 4.62 1.42
CA ASP A 18 -41.84 5.26 1.57
C ASP A 18 -40.67 4.26 1.71
N ASP A 19 -40.41 3.48 0.66
CA ASP A 19 -39.15 2.80 0.39
C ASP A 19 -38.56 3.40 -0.89
N GLU A 20 -38.05 4.64 -0.81
CA GLU A 20 -37.12 5.12 -1.84
C GLU A 20 -35.79 4.37 -1.70
N LEU A 21 -35.75 3.19 -2.31
CA LEU A 21 -34.57 2.62 -2.95
C LEU A 21 -33.96 3.67 -3.88
N SER A 22 -33.15 4.56 -3.32
CA SER A 22 -32.23 5.37 -4.10
C SER A 22 -31.11 4.47 -4.63
N LEU A 23 -31.26 4.01 -5.87
CA LEU A 23 -30.14 3.48 -6.64
C LEU A 23 -29.15 4.63 -6.89
N ARG A 24 -28.12 4.74 -6.04
CA ARG A 24 -26.91 5.54 -6.32
C ARG A 24 -25.82 4.62 -6.86
N GLU A 25 -25.79 4.46 -8.18
CA GLU A 25 -24.52 4.23 -8.89
C GLU A 25 -23.71 5.54 -8.75
N THR A 26 -22.57 5.68 -8.08
CA THR A 26 -21.61 4.74 -7.50
C THR A 26 -21.01 5.35 -6.23
N ASP A 27 -21.29 4.76 -5.06
CA ASP A 27 -20.72 5.18 -3.78
C ASP A 27 -19.20 4.90 -3.72
N SER A 28 -18.45 5.84 -3.16
CA SER A 28 -16.98 5.80 -3.04
C SER A 28 -16.45 4.52 -2.36
N ILE A 29 -15.18 4.21 -2.61
CA ILE A 29 -14.46 3.15 -1.88
C ILE A 29 -13.96 3.71 -0.55
N GLU A 30 -14.51 3.21 0.55
CA GLU A 30 -13.96 3.40 1.90
C GLU A 30 -12.69 2.55 2.04
N LEU A 31 -11.54 3.20 2.25
CA LEU A 31 -10.24 2.55 2.30
C LEU A 31 -9.49 2.99 3.54
N TYR A 32 -8.96 2.03 4.29
CA TYR A 32 -8.08 2.28 5.41
C TYR A 32 -6.62 2.05 5.01
N TRP A 33 -5.78 3.03 5.33
CA TRP A 33 -4.32 2.94 5.34
C TRP A 33 -3.77 3.77 6.50
N TRP A 34 -2.58 3.41 6.97
CA TRP A 34 -1.92 4.12 8.06
C TRP A 34 -1.46 5.52 7.59
N ARG A 35 -1.76 6.57 8.35
CA ARG A 35 -1.46 7.95 7.91
C ARG A 35 -0.90 8.87 9.00
N ASP A 36 -0.47 8.32 10.14
CA ASP A 36 0.01 9.16 11.26
C ASP A 36 1.36 9.83 10.94
N LYS A 37 2.16 9.22 10.07
CA LYS A 37 3.34 9.88 9.48
C LYS A 37 3.29 9.80 7.95
N PRO A 38 3.76 10.85 7.25
CA PRO A 38 3.93 10.78 5.81
C PRO A 38 4.85 9.64 5.41
N ASN A 39 4.34 8.76 4.55
CA ASN A 39 5.04 7.63 3.93
C ASN A 39 4.34 7.38 2.60
N LEU A 40 5.08 7.54 1.49
CA LEU A 40 4.51 7.51 0.15
C LEU A 40 3.76 6.21 -0.14
N GLY A 41 4.29 5.07 0.34
CA GLY A 41 3.64 3.79 0.10
C GLY A 41 2.28 3.65 0.78
N ASP A 42 2.08 4.35 1.90
CA ASP A 42 0.78 4.41 2.54
C ASP A 42 -0.13 5.40 1.80
N SER A 43 0.37 6.59 1.46
CA SER A 43 -0.43 7.64 0.80
C SER A 43 -0.86 7.29 -0.63
N LEU A 44 -0.08 6.48 -1.36
CA LEU A 44 -0.41 6.06 -2.72
C LEU A 44 -1.64 5.15 -2.80
N ASN A 45 -2.08 4.58 -1.67
CA ASN A 45 -3.33 3.80 -1.60
C ASN A 45 -4.49 4.55 -2.27
N LYS A 46 -4.66 5.83 -1.92
CA LYS A 46 -5.74 6.67 -2.45
C LYS A 46 -5.70 6.75 -3.98
N ASP A 47 -4.55 7.10 -4.53
CA ASP A 47 -4.38 7.31 -5.97
C ASP A 47 -4.45 6.00 -6.74
N LEU A 48 -3.78 4.94 -6.25
CA LEU A 48 -3.74 3.63 -6.88
C LEU A 48 -5.12 2.98 -6.93
N ILE A 49 -5.84 2.94 -5.81
CA ILE A 49 -7.16 2.30 -5.74
C ILE A 49 -8.20 3.11 -6.53
N SER A 50 -8.10 4.43 -6.53
CA SER A 50 -8.93 5.27 -7.39
C SER A 50 -8.73 4.94 -8.88
N LYS A 51 -7.47 4.83 -9.33
CA LYS A 51 -7.15 4.47 -10.71
C LYS A 51 -7.56 3.04 -11.10
N LEU A 52 -7.44 2.08 -10.18
CA LEU A 52 -7.82 0.68 -10.43
C LEU A 52 -9.33 0.48 -10.50
N SER A 53 -10.07 1.17 -9.63
CA SER A 53 -11.52 1.00 -9.51
C SER A 53 -12.34 1.92 -10.41
N GLY A 54 -11.74 3.03 -10.87
CA GLY A 54 -12.49 4.12 -11.51
C GLY A 54 -13.42 4.87 -10.55
N LYS A 55 -13.30 4.64 -9.23
CA LYS A 55 -14.18 5.23 -8.21
C LYS A 55 -13.42 6.18 -7.28
N PRO A 56 -14.08 7.20 -6.71
CA PRO A 56 -13.49 8.00 -5.64
C PRO A 56 -13.12 7.14 -4.44
N VAL A 57 -11.98 7.43 -3.80
CA VAL A 57 -11.52 6.77 -2.58
C VAL A 57 -11.63 7.74 -1.41
N VAL A 58 -12.31 7.29 -0.35
CA VAL A 58 -12.47 8.01 0.91
C VAL A 58 -11.69 7.26 1.99
N TRP A 59 -10.88 8.00 2.75
CA TRP A 59 -10.17 7.40 3.88
C TRP A 59 -11.15 7.12 5.02
N THR A 60 -11.03 5.95 5.63
CA THR A 60 -11.81 5.59 6.82
C THR A 60 -10.94 5.18 7.99
N LYS A 61 -11.51 5.18 9.20
CA LYS A 61 -10.84 4.65 10.40
C LYS A 61 -10.85 3.12 10.39
N ASN A 62 -9.85 2.51 10.99
CA ASN A 62 -9.74 1.06 11.16
C ASN A 62 -10.85 0.43 12.04
N ASN A 63 -11.56 1.25 12.80
CA ASN A 63 -12.71 0.85 13.63
C ASN A 63 -14.06 1.28 13.04
N SER A 64 -14.14 1.54 11.73
CA SER A 64 -15.38 1.85 11.03
C SER A 64 -16.43 0.75 11.23
N ASN A 65 -17.69 1.15 11.40
CA ASN A 65 -18.86 0.26 11.44
C ASN A 65 -19.47 0.02 10.04
N LYS A 66 -18.82 0.52 9.00
CA LYS A 66 -19.17 0.27 7.60
C LYS A 66 -18.09 -0.57 6.96
N GLN A 67 -18.44 -1.33 5.92
CA GLN A 67 -17.44 -2.07 5.15
C GLN A 67 -16.36 -1.11 4.62
N PHE A 68 -15.11 -1.53 4.73
CA PHE A 68 -13.98 -0.82 4.16
C PHE A 68 -12.93 -1.79 3.65
N TYR A 69 -12.00 -1.28 2.85
CA TYR A 69 -10.94 -2.06 2.24
C TYR A 69 -9.58 -1.73 2.86
N THR A 70 -8.64 -2.66 2.76
CA THR A 70 -7.20 -2.41 2.95
C THR A 70 -6.45 -2.99 1.75
N ALA A 71 -5.49 -2.23 1.22
CA ALA A 71 -4.79 -2.60 -0.01
C ALA A 71 -3.27 -2.64 0.18
N VAL A 72 -2.59 -1.50 0.23
CA VAL A 72 -1.13 -1.44 0.44
C VAL A 72 -0.83 -1.15 1.91
N GLY A 73 0.17 -1.84 2.46
CA GLY A 73 0.70 -1.58 3.80
C GLY A 73 0.69 -2.78 4.73
N SER A 74 1.29 -2.60 5.91
CA SER A 74 1.36 -3.62 6.97
C SER A 74 0.32 -3.33 8.06
N VAL A 75 -0.97 -3.39 7.70
CA VAL A 75 -2.06 -2.84 8.52
C VAL A 75 -3.08 -3.88 8.99
N ILE A 76 -2.93 -5.17 8.62
CA ILE A 76 -3.91 -6.21 8.95
C ILE A 76 -4.14 -6.32 10.46
N GLN A 77 -3.13 -6.07 11.29
CA GLN A 77 -3.28 -6.14 12.75
C GLN A 77 -4.18 -5.06 13.36
N GLU A 78 -4.54 -4.03 12.59
CA GLU A 78 -5.28 -2.87 13.06
C GLU A 78 -6.76 -2.94 12.69
N ILE A 79 -7.17 -3.89 11.84
CA ILE A 79 -8.52 -3.95 11.26
C ILE A 79 -9.52 -4.67 12.15
N ASN A 80 -10.80 -4.36 11.94
CA ASN A 80 -11.94 -5.05 12.54
C ASN A 80 -12.65 -6.01 11.54
N ASP A 81 -13.80 -6.52 11.94
CA ASP A 81 -14.66 -7.46 11.23
C ASP A 81 -15.42 -6.87 10.04
N HIS A 82 -15.32 -5.56 9.79
CA HIS A 82 -15.90 -4.90 8.62
C HIS A 82 -14.91 -4.77 7.46
N ALA A 83 -13.65 -5.13 7.69
CA ALA A 83 -12.58 -4.98 6.71
C ALA A 83 -12.60 -6.06 5.61
N VAL A 84 -12.31 -5.64 4.37
CA VAL A 84 -11.99 -6.52 3.24
C VAL A 84 -10.53 -6.32 2.86
N VAL A 85 -9.73 -7.39 2.94
CA VAL A 85 -8.29 -7.32 2.69
C VAL A 85 -7.99 -7.66 1.23
N TRP A 86 -7.30 -6.77 0.52
CA TRP A 86 -6.85 -6.95 -0.87
C TRP A 86 -5.38 -6.55 -1.05
N GLY A 87 -4.49 -7.35 -0.47
CA GLY A 87 -3.04 -7.24 -0.69
C GLY A 87 -2.24 -6.69 0.49
N SER A 88 -2.89 -6.24 1.57
CA SER A 88 -2.18 -5.80 2.77
C SER A 88 -1.51 -6.98 3.47
N GLY A 89 -0.55 -6.69 4.34
CA GLY A 89 0.17 -7.70 5.12
C GLY A 89 0.12 -7.44 6.63
N LEU A 90 0.61 -8.41 7.40
CA LEU A 90 0.90 -8.20 8.83
C LEU A 90 2.25 -7.51 9.01
N ILE A 91 2.38 -6.73 10.10
CA ILE A 91 3.65 -6.09 10.46
C ILE A 91 4.67 -7.08 11.04
N SER A 92 4.22 -8.12 11.74
CA SER A 92 5.07 -9.16 12.36
C SER A 92 4.38 -10.52 12.40
N ASP A 93 5.16 -11.57 12.67
CA ASP A 93 4.69 -12.95 12.87
C ASP A 93 3.84 -13.13 14.16
N LYS A 94 3.99 -12.21 15.12
CA LYS A 94 3.20 -12.19 16.36
C LYS A 94 1.86 -11.48 16.19
N SER A 95 1.74 -10.65 15.16
CA SER A 95 0.55 -9.86 14.89
C SER A 95 -0.66 -10.71 14.55
N ARG A 96 -1.85 -10.16 14.83
CA ARG A 96 -3.17 -10.70 14.50
C ARG A 96 -4.14 -9.52 14.33
N PRO A 97 -5.18 -9.63 13.49
CA PRO A 97 -6.22 -8.61 13.42
C PRO A 97 -6.98 -8.52 14.76
N VAL A 98 -7.67 -7.40 15.00
CA VAL A 98 -8.47 -7.21 16.23
C VAL A 98 -9.67 -8.17 16.22
N PHE A 99 -10.29 -8.34 15.05
CA PHE A 99 -11.35 -9.30 14.77
C PHE A 99 -11.08 -10.00 13.43
N PRO A 100 -11.59 -11.22 13.20
CA PRO A 100 -11.57 -11.83 11.87
C PRO A 100 -12.19 -10.88 10.84
N PRO A 101 -11.50 -10.51 9.76
CA PRO A 101 -12.03 -9.57 8.78
C PRO A 101 -13.23 -10.15 8.04
N LYS A 102 -14.08 -9.27 7.48
CA LYS A 102 -15.25 -9.65 6.67
C LYS A 102 -14.87 -10.61 5.54
N ALA A 103 -13.77 -10.31 4.86
CA ALA A 103 -13.23 -11.13 3.78
C ALA A 103 -11.74 -10.89 3.56
N ILE A 104 -11.04 -11.91 3.07
CA ILE A 104 -9.69 -11.79 2.55
C ILE A 104 -9.71 -12.23 1.08
N LEU A 105 -9.41 -11.29 0.19
CA LEU A 105 -9.33 -11.52 -1.25
C LEU A 105 -7.89 -11.85 -1.69
N ALA A 106 -6.92 -11.17 -1.06
CA ALA A 106 -5.50 -11.39 -1.25
C ALA A 106 -4.74 -10.84 -0.04
N VAL A 107 -3.54 -11.37 0.22
CA VAL A 107 -2.60 -10.81 1.21
C VAL A 107 -1.26 -10.51 0.56
N ARG A 108 -0.40 -9.73 1.21
CA ARG A 108 0.89 -9.34 0.64
C ARG A 108 1.77 -10.55 0.28
N GLY A 109 1.77 -11.58 1.11
CA GLY A 109 2.62 -12.74 0.94
C GLY A 109 2.27 -13.96 1.79
N PRO A 110 3.02 -15.06 1.59
CA PRO A 110 2.71 -16.36 2.18
C PRO A 110 2.89 -16.40 3.71
N LEU A 111 3.74 -15.57 4.31
CA LEU A 111 3.91 -15.57 5.77
C LEU A 111 2.69 -14.96 6.44
N THR A 112 2.15 -13.88 5.87
CA THR A 112 0.86 -13.32 6.31
C THR A 112 -0.25 -14.36 6.16
N HIS A 113 -0.34 -15.04 5.01
CA HIS A 113 -1.32 -16.12 4.78
C HIS A 113 -1.22 -17.21 5.85
N HIS A 114 -0.02 -17.78 6.07
CA HIS A 114 0.18 -18.84 7.06
C HIS A 114 -0.14 -18.40 8.48
N ARG A 115 0.13 -17.14 8.82
CA ARG A 115 -0.21 -16.61 10.15
C ARG A 115 -1.72 -16.52 10.35
N LEU A 116 -2.48 -16.08 9.35
CA LEU A 116 -3.93 -15.98 9.42
C LEU A 116 -4.61 -17.36 9.45
N GLU A 117 -4.11 -18.31 8.67
CA GLU A 117 -4.57 -19.71 8.72
C GLU A 117 -4.37 -20.34 10.11
N LYS A 118 -3.22 -20.09 10.75
CA LYS A 118 -2.96 -20.53 12.14
C LYS A 118 -3.90 -19.91 13.17
N LEU A 119 -4.55 -18.80 12.83
CA LEU A 119 -5.56 -18.14 13.68
C LEU A 119 -6.98 -18.61 13.36
N GLY A 120 -7.16 -19.57 12.45
CA GLY A 120 -8.47 -20.05 12.00
C GLY A 120 -9.18 -19.09 11.03
N ILE A 121 -8.45 -18.15 10.43
CA ILE A 121 -9.01 -17.19 9.47
C ILE A 121 -8.75 -17.71 8.06
N SER A 122 -9.82 -18.12 7.37
CA SER A 122 -9.76 -18.59 5.98
C SER A 122 -9.14 -17.55 5.05
N THR A 123 -8.03 -17.91 4.43
CA THR A 123 -7.21 -17.01 3.62
C THR A 123 -6.87 -17.66 2.28
N PRO A 124 -7.18 -17.04 1.12
CA PRO A 124 -6.83 -17.60 -0.17
C PRO A 124 -5.31 -17.61 -0.39
N LYS A 125 -4.82 -18.54 -1.21
CA LYS A 125 -3.42 -18.57 -1.69
C LYS A 125 -3.20 -17.57 -2.84
N VAL A 126 -3.64 -16.33 -2.66
CA VAL A 126 -3.50 -15.23 -3.62
C VAL A 126 -2.65 -14.15 -2.98
N TYR A 127 -1.47 -13.89 -3.57
CA TYR A 127 -0.45 -13.03 -2.97
C TYR A 127 -0.08 -11.86 -3.87
N GLY A 128 0.27 -10.74 -3.26
CA GLY A 128 0.90 -9.62 -3.94
C GLY A 128 0.58 -8.28 -3.29
N ASP A 129 1.55 -7.37 -3.33
CA ASP A 129 1.33 -5.97 -2.95
C ASP A 129 0.77 -5.19 -4.16
N PRO A 130 -0.40 -4.53 -4.05
CA PRO A 130 -1.00 -3.78 -5.16
C PRO A 130 -0.10 -2.68 -5.73
N ALA A 131 0.86 -2.15 -4.96
CA ALA A 131 1.80 -1.14 -5.44
C ALA A 131 2.71 -1.63 -6.58
N LEU A 132 2.81 -2.96 -6.80
CA LEU A 132 3.44 -3.53 -8.00
C LEU A 132 2.74 -3.11 -9.31
N LEU A 133 1.47 -2.70 -9.24
CA LEU A 133 0.68 -2.26 -10.40
C LEU A 133 0.91 -0.79 -10.76
N LEU A 134 1.74 -0.04 -10.01
CA LEU A 134 2.00 1.38 -10.27
C LEU A 134 2.50 1.65 -11.70
N SER A 135 3.32 0.76 -12.26
CA SER A 135 3.85 0.91 -13.63
C SER A 135 2.79 0.83 -14.73
N LYS A 136 1.56 0.37 -14.42
CA LYS A 136 0.41 0.46 -15.34
C LYS A 136 -0.14 1.88 -15.46
N PHE A 137 0.10 2.72 -14.46
CA PHE A 137 -0.52 4.05 -14.34
C PHE A 137 0.47 5.21 -14.40
N TYR A 138 1.73 4.95 -14.07
CA TYR A 138 2.80 5.94 -14.06
C TYR A 138 3.92 5.49 -15.00
N LYS A 139 4.50 6.45 -15.71
CA LYS A 139 5.67 6.23 -16.57
C LYS A 139 6.82 7.09 -16.06
N ALA A 140 8.01 6.51 -16.00
CA ALA A 140 9.21 7.26 -15.71
C ALA A 140 9.50 8.25 -16.85
N LYS A 141 9.81 9.51 -16.52
CA LYS A 141 10.13 10.57 -17.47
C LYS A 141 11.56 11.06 -17.29
N THR A 142 12.50 10.13 -17.16
CA THR A 142 13.88 10.45 -16.80
C THR A 142 14.89 9.48 -17.41
N LYS A 143 16.17 9.86 -17.35
CA LYS A 143 17.32 9.03 -17.73
C LYS A 143 18.12 8.65 -16.48
N LYS A 144 18.92 7.60 -16.58
CA LYS A 144 19.84 7.20 -15.49
C LYS A 144 20.87 8.31 -15.25
N LYS A 145 21.05 8.64 -13.97
CA LYS A 145 21.98 9.68 -13.46
C LYS A 145 22.84 9.14 -12.33
N TYR A 146 22.30 8.23 -11.51
CA TYR A 146 22.94 7.72 -10.31
C TYR A 146 23.15 6.21 -10.40
N LYS A 147 24.27 5.73 -9.84
CA LYS A 147 24.53 4.29 -9.69
C LYS A 147 23.63 3.69 -8.61
N ILE A 148 23.43 4.41 -7.51
CA ILE A 148 22.67 3.92 -6.34
C ILE A 148 21.71 4.99 -5.83
N GLY A 149 20.44 4.65 -5.72
CA GLY A 149 19.44 5.38 -4.96
C GLY A 149 19.31 4.79 -3.55
N ILE A 150 19.33 5.62 -2.52
CA ILE A 150 19.16 5.21 -1.12
C ILE A 150 17.81 5.72 -0.63
N ILE A 151 16.90 4.82 -0.28
CA ILE A 151 15.57 5.14 0.25
C ILE A 151 15.51 4.73 1.73
N PRO A 152 15.82 5.65 2.67
CA PRO A 152 15.68 5.37 4.08
C PRO A 152 14.21 5.30 4.49
N HIS A 153 13.89 4.42 5.43
CA HIS A 153 12.67 4.51 6.22
C HIS A 153 12.65 5.86 6.96
N PHE A 154 11.46 6.42 7.24
CA PHE A 154 11.37 7.73 7.89
C PHE A 154 12.09 7.80 9.25
N ILE A 155 12.17 6.68 9.97
CA ILE A 155 12.91 6.54 11.24
C ILE A 155 14.42 6.68 11.03
N ASP A 156 14.93 6.23 9.89
CA ASP A 156 16.36 6.23 9.54
C ASP A 156 16.79 7.51 8.83
N LYS A 157 15.86 8.41 8.48
CA LYS A 157 16.14 9.62 7.68
C LYS A 157 17.30 10.46 8.22
N ASN A 158 17.42 10.52 9.55
CA ASN A 158 18.46 11.27 10.25
C ASN A 158 19.63 10.38 10.72
N SER A 159 19.80 9.17 10.18
CA SER A 159 20.93 8.30 10.52
C SER A 159 22.25 9.00 10.21
N LEU A 160 23.21 8.93 11.13
CA LEU A 160 24.55 9.52 10.96
C LEU A 160 25.25 9.02 9.69
N ASN A 161 24.96 7.78 9.27
CA ASN A 161 25.50 7.19 8.04
C ASN A 161 24.99 7.90 6.77
N LEU A 162 23.83 8.56 6.84
CA LEU A 162 23.22 9.33 5.75
C LEU A 162 23.56 10.83 5.83
N GLN A 163 24.09 11.31 6.95
CA GLN A 163 24.51 12.70 7.13
C GLN A 163 25.90 12.97 6.54
N LYS A 164 26.70 11.93 6.29
CA LYS A 164 28.00 12.06 5.61
C LYS A 164 27.79 12.45 4.15
N ARG A 165 28.72 13.22 3.58
CA ARG A 165 28.71 13.52 2.14
C ARG A 165 28.77 12.21 1.35
N LEU A 166 27.70 11.92 0.63
CA LEU A 166 27.65 10.76 -0.26
C LEU A 166 28.44 11.03 -1.54
N PRO A 167 28.96 9.98 -2.21
CA PRO A 167 29.51 10.11 -3.55
C PRO A 167 28.47 10.71 -4.51
N GLU A 168 28.91 11.49 -5.50
CA GLU A 168 28.03 12.11 -6.50
C GLU A 168 27.26 11.08 -7.34
N THR A 169 27.74 9.84 -7.37
CA THR A 169 27.08 8.69 -7.99
C THR A 169 25.91 8.13 -7.18
N MET A 170 25.64 8.65 -5.97
CA MET A 170 24.56 8.22 -5.09
C MET A 170 23.55 9.33 -4.84
N LYS A 171 22.28 8.96 -4.66
CA LYS A 171 21.19 9.88 -4.34
C LYS A 171 20.36 9.38 -3.17
N ILE A 172 20.06 10.24 -2.20
CA ILE A 172 19.02 9.97 -1.20
C ILE A 172 17.66 10.31 -1.80
N ILE A 173 16.71 9.39 -1.66
CA ILE A 173 15.33 9.54 -2.14
C ILE A 173 14.42 9.47 -0.91
N ASP A 174 13.70 10.56 -0.65
CA ASP A 174 12.85 10.68 0.53
C ASP A 174 11.56 9.88 0.38
N ILE A 175 11.35 8.87 1.25
CA ILE A 175 10.12 8.07 1.28
C ILE A 175 8.89 8.89 1.71
N GLN A 176 9.09 10.09 2.25
CA GLN A 176 8.02 11.01 2.64
C GLN A 176 7.63 11.99 1.52
N GLU A 177 8.20 11.87 0.33
CA GLU A 177 7.76 12.61 -0.86
C GLU A 177 6.24 12.41 -1.05
N THR A 178 5.52 13.50 -1.32
CA THR A 178 4.06 13.46 -1.49
C THR A 178 3.65 13.36 -2.96
N ASN A 179 4.55 13.73 -3.88
CA ASN A 179 4.33 13.60 -5.31
C ASN A 179 4.82 12.23 -5.81
N VAL A 180 3.85 11.34 -6.08
CA VAL A 180 4.08 9.97 -6.57
C VAL A 180 4.96 9.96 -7.84
N GLN A 181 4.68 10.83 -8.81
CA GLN A 181 5.45 10.89 -10.06
C GLN A 181 6.91 11.30 -9.81
N LYS A 182 7.14 12.29 -8.94
CA LYS A 182 8.50 12.75 -8.59
C LYS A 182 9.31 11.67 -7.88
N PHE A 183 8.67 10.88 -7.01
CA PHE A 183 9.33 9.75 -6.36
C PHE A 183 9.68 8.65 -7.36
N ILE A 184 8.75 8.31 -8.26
CA ILE A 184 8.96 7.34 -9.34
C ILE A 184 10.11 7.77 -10.24
N ASP A 185 10.14 9.04 -10.65
CA ASP A 185 11.24 9.58 -11.45
C ASP A 185 12.56 9.52 -10.66
N SER A 186 12.55 9.82 -9.37
CA SER A 186 13.76 9.73 -8.54
C SER A 186 14.32 8.31 -8.42
N ILE A 187 13.45 7.28 -8.32
CA ILE A 187 13.86 5.88 -8.39
C ILE A 187 14.42 5.56 -9.77
N ASN A 188 13.74 6.00 -10.83
CA ASN A 188 14.13 5.68 -12.20
C ASN A 188 15.40 6.39 -12.68
N GLU A 189 15.84 7.45 -11.99
CA GLU A 189 17.17 8.05 -12.16
C GLU A 189 18.32 7.15 -11.68
N CYS A 190 18.03 6.10 -10.90
CA CYS A 190 19.03 5.23 -10.29
C CYS A 190 19.14 3.89 -11.04
N GLU A 191 20.36 3.37 -11.21
CA GLU A 191 20.59 2.02 -11.75
C GLU A 191 20.20 0.92 -10.75
N ASN A 192 20.47 1.14 -9.46
CA ASN A 192 20.13 0.24 -8.36
C ASN A 192 19.54 1.02 -7.18
N VAL A 193 18.79 0.34 -6.31
CA VAL A 193 18.19 0.92 -5.09
C VAL A 193 18.61 0.16 -3.84
N LEU A 194 19.04 0.86 -2.80
CA LEU A 194 19.16 0.35 -1.44
C LEU A 194 18.03 0.95 -0.59
N SER A 195 17.22 0.13 0.05
CA SER A 195 16.12 0.66 0.88
C SER A 195 16.01 0.02 2.25
N SER A 196 15.82 0.85 3.28
CA SER A 196 15.32 0.39 4.59
C SER A 196 13.80 0.50 4.71
N SER A 197 13.11 0.98 3.67
CA SER A 197 11.66 1.01 3.56
C SER A 197 11.14 -0.11 2.66
N LEU A 198 10.14 -0.87 3.14
CA LEU A 198 9.50 -1.90 2.33
C LEU A 198 8.85 -1.30 1.06
N HIS A 199 8.17 -0.17 1.19
CA HIS A 199 7.58 0.53 0.05
C HIS A 199 8.63 0.97 -0.98
N GLY A 200 9.84 1.35 -0.53
CA GLY A 200 10.94 1.66 -1.43
C GLY A 200 11.33 0.46 -2.30
N MET A 201 11.36 -0.75 -1.72
CA MET A 201 11.63 -1.98 -2.46
C MET A 201 10.48 -2.33 -3.41
N ILE A 202 9.24 -2.29 -2.94
CA ILE A 202 8.06 -2.64 -3.77
C ILE A 202 7.95 -1.72 -4.99
N ILE A 203 8.15 -0.41 -4.79
CA ILE A 203 8.08 0.56 -5.89
C ILE A 203 9.26 0.38 -6.85
N ALA A 204 10.48 0.11 -6.36
CA ALA A 204 11.60 -0.21 -7.24
C ALA A 204 11.31 -1.42 -8.14
N ASP A 205 10.73 -2.48 -7.55
CA ASP A 205 10.36 -3.71 -8.27
C ASP A 205 9.24 -3.45 -9.30
N ALA A 206 8.24 -2.62 -8.96
CA ALA A 206 7.19 -2.20 -9.88
C ALA A 206 7.74 -1.56 -11.18
N PHE A 207 8.88 -0.88 -11.09
CA PHE A 207 9.59 -0.23 -12.20
C PHE A 207 10.81 -1.02 -12.70
N ARG A 208 10.98 -2.27 -12.25
CA ARG A 208 12.07 -3.18 -12.65
C ARG A 208 13.46 -2.60 -12.38
N ILE A 209 13.60 -1.86 -11.28
CA ILE A 209 14.89 -1.35 -10.81
C ILE A 209 15.44 -2.34 -9.77
N PRO A 210 16.63 -2.94 -10.00
CA PRO A 210 17.25 -3.82 -9.02
C PRO A 210 17.33 -3.15 -7.65
N SER A 211 16.85 -3.83 -6.62
CA SER A 211 16.77 -3.28 -5.27
C SER A 211 17.35 -4.25 -4.24
N ALA A 212 17.92 -3.75 -3.14
CA ALA A 212 18.32 -4.56 -2.00
C ALA A 212 17.91 -3.88 -0.70
N ARG A 213 17.63 -4.70 0.30
CA ARG A 213 17.33 -4.20 1.64
C ARG A 213 18.61 -3.73 2.32
N VAL A 214 18.56 -2.58 2.96
CA VAL A 214 19.63 -2.07 3.85
C VAL A 214 19.04 -1.80 5.23
N SER A 215 19.85 -1.98 6.27
CA SER A 215 19.50 -1.61 7.64
C SER A 215 20.46 -0.54 8.15
N PHE A 216 19.91 0.59 8.58
CA PHE A 216 20.66 1.68 9.23
C PHE A 216 20.50 1.67 10.76
N SER A 217 19.47 1.00 11.26
CA SER A 217 19.17 0.86 12.69
C SER A 217 18.27 -0.35 12.93
N ASP A 218 18.17 -0.77 14.18
CA ASP A 218 17.24 -1.79 14.70
C ASP A 218 15.88 -1.20 15.09
N LYS A 219 15.63 0.08 14.82
CA LYS A 219 14.44 0.82 15.27
C LYS A 219 13.19 0.61 14.39
N ILE A 220 13.30 -0.14 13.30
CA ILE A 220 12.19 -0.38 12.37
C ILE A 220 11.23 -1.41 12.97
N VAL A 221 9.99 -0.98 13.22
CA VAL A 221 8.91 -1.83 13.75
C VAL A 221 8.60 -2.99 12.79
N GLY A 222 8.37 -4.17 13.38
CA GLY A 222 8.05 -5.41 12.66
C GLY A 222 9.26 -6.23 12.22
N GLY A 223 10.48 -5.68 12.41
CA GLY A 223 11.72 -6.34 12.04
C GLY A 223 11.72 -6.77 10.57
N ASP A 224 12.09 -8.03 10.35
CA ASP A 224 12.30 -8.60 9.01
C ASP A 224 11.03 -9.17 8.39
N PHE A 225 10.00 -9.44 9.19
CA PHE A 225 8.83 -10.21 8.77
C PHE A 225 8.17 -9.65 7.50
N LYS A 226 7.85 -8.35 7.50
CA LYS A 226 7.14 -7.72 6.38
C LYS A 226 7.96 -7.75 5.07
N PHE A 227 9.28 -7.69 5.18
CA PHE A 227 10.18 -7.76 4.03
C PHE A 227 10.25 -9.17 3.49
N HIS A 228 10.42 -10.15 4.37
CA HIS A 228 10.46 -11.57 3.99
C HIS A 228 9.14 -12.00 3.36
N ASP A 229 8.02 -11.61 3.97
CA ASP A 229 6.67 -11.87 3.47
C ASP A 229 6.47 -11.35 2.04
N TYR A 230 6.91 -10.13 1.77
CA TYR A 230 6.90 -9.57 0.41
C TYR A 230 7.86 -10.30 -0.53
N CYS A 231 9.12 -10.49 -0.16
CA CYS A 231 10.11 -11.11 -1.03
C CYS A 231 9.68 -12.51 -1.50
N LEU A 232 9.04 -13.30 -0.62
CA LEU A 232 8.49 -14.60 -1.00
C LEU A 232 7.34 -14.51 -2.01
N SER A 233 6.53 -13.44 -2.00
CA SER A 233 5.44 -13.30 -2.97
C SER A 233 5.90 -12.92 -4.37
N VAL A 234 7.16 -12.46 -4.50
CA VAL A 234 7.79 -12.08 -5.77
C VAL A 234 9.02 -12.94 -6.11
N ASN A 235 9.17 -14.11 -5.47
CA ASN A 235 10.26 -15.09 -5.70
C ASN A 235 11.68 -14.50 -5.50
N ARG A 236 11.89 -13.71 -4.45
CA ARG A 236 13.18 -13.08 -4.10
C ARG A 236 13.78 -13.71 -2.83
N GLU A 237 14.01 -15.02 -2.85
CA GLU A 237 14.40 -15.81 -1.68
C GLU A 237 15.81 -15.44 -1.14
N GLU A 238 16.75 -15.05 -2.00
CA GLU A 238 18.15 -14.76 -1.59
C GLU A 238 18.35 -13.38 -0.94
N LEU A 239 17.36 -12.48 -1.02
CA LEU A 239 17.48 -11.07 -0.62
C LEU A 239 16.82 -10.73 0.72
N ILE A 240 16.58 -11.75 1.56
CA ILE A 240 15.91 -11.59 2.86
C ILE A 240 16.79 -10.81 3.86
N ARG A 241 18.12 -11.00 3.78
CA ARG A 241 19.05 -10.41 4.74
C ARG A 241 19.40 -8.97 4.35
N PRO A 242 19.23 -8.00 5.27
CA PRO A 242 19.61 -6.63 4.99
C PRO A 242 21.13 -6.50 4.92
N LEU A 243 21.61 -5.66 4.01
CA LEU A 243 22.96 -5.11 4.08
C LEU A 243 23.05 -4.25 5.35
N ILE A 244 23.94 -4.61 6.28
CA ILE A 244 24.07 -3.91 7.56
C ILE A 244 25.03 -2.74 7.39
N CYS A 245 24.52 -1.51 7.54
CA CYS A 245 25.35 -0.32 7.57
C CYS A 245 25.87 -0.11 9.00
N GLN A 246 26.96 -0.81 9.37
CA GLN A 246 27.57 -0.66 10.68
C GLN A 246 28.16 0.74 10.87
N LYS A 247 28.02 1.30 12.08
CA LYS A 247 28.79 2.47 12.51
C LYS A 247 30.28 2.11 12.48
N ARG A 248 31.02 2.61 11.50
CA ARG A 248 32.46 2.85 11.73
C ARG A 248 32.53 4.08 12.63
N PHE A 249 32.78 3.82 13.92
CA PHE A 249 33.15 4.82 14.92
C PHE A 249 34.39 5.57 14.45
#